data_AF-I0R6U3-F1
#
_entry.id   AF-I0R6U3-F1
#
_cell.length_a   1.000
_cell.length_b   1.000
_cell.length_c   1.000
_cell.angle_alpha   90.00
_cell.angle_beta   90.00
_cell.angle_gamma   90.00
#
_symmetry.space_group_name_H-M   'P 1'
#
loop_
_entity.id
_entity.type
_entity.pdbx_description
1 polymer ?
#
loop_
_entity_poly.entity_id
_entity_poly.type
_entity_poly.pdbx_seq_one_letter_code
_entity_poly.pdbx_strand_id
1 'polypeptide(L)' 'MKVKWLGKTDFLALTNNKIYDVIYIERGWYRIIDDSGDDYLYHPDMFEIVEWDDNIVVK' A
#
# COMPACT_ATOMS: atom_id res chain seq x y z
N MET A 1 4.32 -4.96 -6.68
CA MET A 1 4.29 -3.48 -6.86
C MET A 1 4.69 -2.80 -5.56
N LYS A 2 5.53 -1.76 -5.60
CA LYS A 2 5.97 -0.98 -4.43
C LYS A 2 5.40 0.42 -4.44
N VAL A 3 4.92 0.88 -3.30
CA VAL A 3 4.26 2.18 -3.13
C VAL A 3 4.79 2.92 -1.91
N LYS A 4 4.91 4.25 -1.99
CA LYS A 4 5.32 5.13 -0.88
C LYS A 4 4.10 5.81 -0.29
N TRP A 5 3.92 5.72 1.03
CA TRP A 5 2.81 6.36 1.73
C TRP A 5 2.98 7.89 1.81
N LEU A 6 1.99 8.63 1.32
CA LEU A 6 1.96 10.10 1.33
C LEU A 6 1.16 10.69 2.51
N GLY A 7 0.36 9.86 3.20
CA GLY A 7 -0.44 10.28 4.35
C GLY A 7 0.37 10.48 5.63
N LYS A 8 -0.28 10.91 6.72
CA LYS A 8 0.35 11.07 8.03
C LYS A 8 0.76 9.71 8.61
N THR A 9 1.80 9.70 9.44
CA THR A 9 2.17 8.54 10.25
C THR A 9 1.08 8.26 11.28
N ASP A 10 0.64 7.00 11.33
CA ASP A 10 -0.25 6.47 12.37
C ASP A 10 0.33 5.15 12.88
N PHE A 11 0.42 5.00 14.20
CA PHE A 11 1.02 3.84 14.86
C PHE A 11 0.22 2.54 14.64
N LEU A 12 -1.05 2.64 14.22
CA LEU A 12 -1.92 1.51 13.89
C LEU A 12 -2.09 1.31 12.37
N ALA A 13 -1.35 2.03 11.53
CA ALA A 13 -1.45 1.90 10.09
C ALA A 13 -0.08 2.08 9.41
N LEU A 14 0.10 3.16 8.65
CA LEU A 14 1.26 3.38 7.80
C LEU A 14 2.09 4.58 8.28
N THR A 15 3.41 4.47 8.12
CA THR A 15 4.40 5.51 8.40
C THR A 15 4.66 6.38 7.17
N ASN A 16 4.59 7.71 7.34
CA ASN A 16 4.82 8.68 6.27
C ASN A 16 6.18 8.45 5.58
N ASN A 17 6.19 8.51 4.25
CA ASN A 17 7.35 8.27 3.38
C ASN A 17 7.95 6.85 3.43
N LYS A 18 7.36 5.89 4.16
CA LYS A 18 7.77 4.49 4.10
C LYS A 18 7.25 3.84 2.82
N ILE A 19 8.05 2.92 2.28
CA ILE A 19 7.71 2.11 1.11
C ILE A 19 7.11 0.79 1.59
N TYR A 20 5.99 0.40 0.96
CA TYR A 20 5.25 -0.81 1.23
C TYR A 20 5.09 -1.64 -0.04
N ASP A 21 4.98 -2.95 0.14
CA ASP A 21 4.63 -3.88 -0.93
C ASP A 21 3.10 -4.00 -1.02
N VAL A 22 2.56 -3.83 -2.23
CA VAL A 22 1.15 -4.13 -2.51
C VAL A 22 1.03 -5.61 -2.85
N ILE A 23 0.23 -6.32 -2.06
CA ILE A 23 0.02 -7.78 -2.18
C ILE A 23 -0.85 -8.08 -3.40
N TYR A 24 -1.97 -7.38 -3.53
CA TYR A 24 -2.87 -7.42 -4.68
C TYR A 24 -3.75 -6.16 -4.69
N ILE A 25 -4.37 -5.89 -5.82
CA ILE A 25 -5.37 -4.83 -5.97
C ILE A 25 -6.75 -5.47 -5.83
N GLU A 26 -7.57 -5.00 -4.89
CA GLU A 26 -8.92 -5.49 -4.66
C GLU A 26 -9.90 -4.35 -4.84
N ARG A 27 -10.82 -4.46 -5.81
CA ARG A 27 -11.81 -3.39 -6.11
C ARG A 27 -11.17 -2.01 -6.36
N GLY A 28 -9.96 -2.00 -6.93
CA GLY A 28 -9.18 -0.79 -7.20
C GLY A 28 -8.40 -0.24 -5.99
N TRP A 29 -8.48 -0.88 -4.82
CA TRP A 29 -7.75 -0.50 -3.61
C TRP A 29 -6.53 -1.38 -3.42
N TYR A 30 -5.50 -0.85 -2.75
CA TYR A 30 -4.26 -1.59 -2.51
C TYR A 30 -4.36 -2.39 -1.21
N ARG A 31 -4.17 -3.71 -1.30
CA ARG A 31 -3.98 -4.56 -0.13
C ARG A 31 -2.51 -4.48 0.31
N ILE A 32 -2.26 -4.02 1.53
CA ILE A 32 -0.91 -3.80 2.07
C ILE A 32 -0.84 -4.37 3.48
N ILE A 33 0.26 -5.04 3.83
CA ILE A 33 0.62 -5.36 5.23
C ILE A 33 1.18 -4.08 5.84
N ASP A 34 0.48 -3.52 6.83
CA ASP A 34 0.86 -2.26 7.45
C ASP A 34 1.85 -2.44 8.61
N ASP A 35 2.11 -1.39 9.39
CA ASP A 35 3.08 -1.44 10.50
C ASP A 35 2.58 -2.30 11.69
N SER A 36 1.29 -2.66 11.75
CA SER A 36 0.74 -3.59 12.74
C SER A 36 1.03 -5.06 12.40
N GLY A 37 1.36 -5.35 11.14
CA GLY A 37 1.56 -6.71 10.62
C GLY A 37 0.29 -7.36 10.05
N ASP A 38 -0.85 -6.68 10.11
CA ASP A 38 -2.10 -7.10 9.48
C ASP A 38 -2.27 -6.47 8.09
N ASP A 39 -3.08 -7.08 7.22
CA ASP A 39 -3.34 -6.57 5.88
C ASP A 39 -4.66 -5.80 5.78
N TYR A 40 -4.60 -4.57 5.25
CA TYR A 40 -5.75 -3.70 5.05
C TYR A 40 -5.81 -3.13 3.63
N LEU A 41 -6.96 -2.55 3.30
CA LEU A 41 -7.19 -1.85 2.03
C LEU A 41 -6.94 -0.35 2.20
N TYR A 42 -6.11 0.19 1.32
CA TYR A 42 -5.83 1.63 1.27
C TYR A 42 -6.16 2.20 -0.11
N HIS A 43 -6.63 3.46 -0.10
CA HIS A 43 -6.96 4.16 -1.33
C HIS A 43 -5.68 4.50 -2.12
N PRO A 44 -5.63 4.23 -3.44
CA PRO A 44 -4.42 4.42 -4.24
C PRO A 44 -3.91 5.88 -4.25
N ASP A 45 -4.81 6.87 -4.19
CA ASP A 45 -4.45 8.30 -4.16
C ASP A 45 -3.57 8.71 -2.96
N MET A 46 -3.49 7.87 -1.93
CA MET A 46 -2.64 8.10 -0.77
C MET A 46 -1.18 7.67 -1.00
N PHE A 47 -0.85 7.23 -2.21
CA PHE A 47 0.44 6.66 -2.53
C PHE A 47 1.07 7.25 -3.79
N GLU A 48 2.40 7.20 -3.81
CA GLU A 48 3.20 7.32 -5.02
C GLU A 48 3.72 5.92 -5.40
N ILE A 49 3.56 5.52 -6.66
CA ILE A 49 4.11 4.24 -7.16
C ILE A 49 5.62 4.39 -7.31
N VAL A 50 6.38 3.56 -6.60
CA VAL A 50 7.85 3.53 -6.65
C VAL A 50 8.34 2.52 -7.68
N GLU A 51 7.69 1.35 -7.75
CA GLU A 51 8.04 0.28 -8.67
C GLU A 51 6.76 -0.45 -9.10
N TRP A 52 6.51 -0.47 -10.41
CA TRP A 52 5.41 -1.24 -10.98
C TRP A 52 5.82 -2.71 -11.13
N ASP A 53 4.87 -3.61 -10.90
CA ASP A 53 5.06 -5.05 -11.09
C ASP A 53 3.98 -5.55 -12.05
N ASP A 54 4.41 -5.96 -13.25
CA ASP A 54 3.51 -6.43 -14.30
C ASP A 54 2.76 -7.72 -13.93
N ASN A 55 3.19 -8.42 -12.87
CA ASN A 55 2.53 -9.63 -12.37
C ASN A 55 1.58 -9.36 -11.19
N ILE A 56 1.30 -8.10 -10.86
CA ILE A 56 0.40 -7.76 -9.75
C ILE A 56 -0.99 -8.36 -9.98
N VAL A 57 -1.50 -9.09 -8.99
CA VAL A 57 -2.83 -9.69 -9.07
C VAL A 57 -3.89 -8.61 -8.85
N VAL A 58 -4.87 -8.54 -9.75
CA VAL A 58 -6.05 -7.65 -9.64
C VAL A 58 -7.29 -8.52 -9.45
N LYS A 59 -8.05 -8.25 -8.38
CA LYS A 59 -9.26 -8.98 -7.95
C LYS A 59 -10.49 -8.08 -7.91
#